data_AF-A0A2P4QJ66-F1
#
_entry.id   AF-A0A2P4QJ66-F1
#
_cell.length_a   1.000
_cell.length_b   1.000
_cell.length_c   1.000
_cell.angle_alpha   90.00
_cell.angle_beta   90.00
_cell.angle_gamma   90.00
#
_symmetry.space_group_name_H-M   'P 1'
#
loop_
_entity.id
_entity.type
_entity.pdbx_description
1 polymer ?
#
loop_
_entity_poly.entity_id
_entity_poly.type
_entity_poly.pdbx_seq_one_letter_code
_entity_poly.pdbx_strand_id
1 'polypeptide(L)'
;MIQTPDKNTNMFIDIRTSLFAIYLFLAGDSSALSNWAYIDNPSIAILIVLFSLLVVIYLMNLLIGLLNMEIGEDNNRVSYLIQKAEILAEIELFYLLPHQRRWHTWFPEVMYYYADVDKTRIEIKRLIEVGEWDTKEFTEMRENLLKLLEIKHNPIDNEVILKKLEKLEEQNTEFEKLLKEIRAK
;
A
#
# COMPACT_ATOMS: atom_id res chain seq x y z
N MET A 1 -46.40 -3.90 38.81
CA MET A 1 -46.31 -2.66 38.01
C MET A 1 -45.67 -3.06 36.69
N ILE A 2 -46.44 -3.10 35.60
CA ILE A 2 -45.94 -3.44 34.27
C ILE A 2 -45.26 -2.17 33.75
N GLN A 3 -43.92 -2.18 33.66
CA GLN A 3 -43.20 -1.08 33.02
C GLN A 3 -43.53 -1.12 31.52
N THR A 4 -44.05 -0.01 31.00
CA THR A 4 -44.07 0.21 29.55
C THR A 4 -42.62 0.34 29.08
N PRO A 5 -42.19 -0.41 28.05
CA PRO A 5 -40.81 -0.36 27.61
C PRO A 5 -40.44 1.07 27.22
N ASP A 6 -39.44 1.64 27.90
CA ASP A 6 -38.84 2.92 27.56
C ASP A 6 -38.16 2.81 26.17
N LYS A 7 -38.01 3.93 25.47
CA LYS A 7 -37.36 4.01 24.15
C LYS A 7 -35.95 3.40 24.13
N ASN A 8 -35.31 3.26 25.30
CA ASN A 8 -34.00 2.63 25.49
C ASN A 8 -34.05 1.13 25.88
N THR A 9 -35.24 0.54 26.04
CA THR A 9 -35.41 -0.86 26.46
C THR A 9 -35.29 -1.83 25.27
N ASN A 10 -35.53 -1.39 24.04
CA ASN A 10 -35.35 -2.22 22.86
C ASN A 10 -34.71 -1.44 21.72
N MET A 11 -33.45 -1.78 21.40
CA MET A 11 -32.68 -1.10 20.36
C MET A 11 -33.13 -1.47 18.93
N PHE A 12 -34.04 -2.43 18.74
CA PHE A 12 -34.50 -2.86 17.42
C PHE A 12 -35.80 -2.19 16.96
N ILE A 13 -36.29 -1.17 17.69
CA ILE A 13 -37.50 -0.42 17.33
C ILE A 13 -37.27 0.53 16.14
N ASP A 14 -36.10 1.17 16.07
CA ASP A 14 -35.71 2.08 14.99
C ASP A 14 -34.55 1.48 14.19
N ILE A 15 -34.52 1.73 12.88
CA ILE A 15 -33.44 1.28 12.00
C ILE A 15 -32.07 1.84 12.41
N ARG A 16 -32.02 3.08 12.95
CA ARG A 16 -30.75 3.70 13.38
C ARG A 16 -30.18 2.97 14.59
N THR A 17 -31.04 2.69 15.57
CA THR A 17 -30.65 2.00 16.80
C THR A 17 -30.40 0.52 16.54
N SER A 18 -31.09 -0.10 15.57
CA SER A 18 -30.88 -1.50 15.22
C SER A 18 -29.54 -1.72 14.51
N LEU A 19 -29.14 -0.80 13.62
CA LEU A 19 -27.80 -0.81 13.02
C LEU A 19 -26.71 -0.65 14.09
N PHE A 20 -26.92 0.26 15.06
CA PHE A 20 -25.99 0.42 16.17
C PHE A 20 -25.91 -0.82 17.06
N ALA A 21 -27.04 -1.48 17.33
CA ALA A 21 -27.08 -2.76 18.05
C ALA A 21 -26.31 -3.87 17.33
N ILE A 22 -26.41 -3.95 15.99
CA ILE A 22 -25.65 -4.91 15.19
C ILE A 22 -24.15 -4.60 15.25
N TYR A 23 -23.75 -3.33 15.22
CA TYR A 23 -22.35 -2.93 15.38
C TYR A 23 -21.79 -3.31 16.76
N LEU A 24 -22.52 -3.04 17.83
CA LEU A 24 -22.15 -3.47 19.19
C LEU A 24 -21.99 -4.99 19.25
N PHE A 25 -22.92 -5.73 18.63
CA PHE A 25 -22.85 -7.17 18.59
C PHE A 25 -21.62 -7.69 17.82
N LEU A 26 -21.26 -7.05 16.70
CA LEU A 26 -20.04 -7.35 15.95
C LEU A 26 -18.77 -7.11 16.78
N ALA A 27 -18.78 -6.09 17.65
CA ALA A 27 -17.69 -5.78 18.58
C ALA A 27 -17.66 -6.70 19.83
N GLY A 28 -18.63 -7.62 19.96
CA GLY A 28 -18.74 -8.56 21.08
C GLY A 28 -19.61 -8.09 22.24
N ASP A 29 -20.27 -6.94 22.14
CA ASP A 29 -21.20 -6.44 23.14
C ASP A 29 -22.62 -6.98 22.88
N SER A 30 -23.09 -7.84 23.79
CA SER A 30 -24.42 -8.46 23.73
C SER A 30 -25.49 -7.70 24.53
N SER A 31 -25.17 -6.54 25.10
CA SER A 31 -26.09 -5.72 25.90
C SER A 31 -27.37 -5.36 25.14
N ALA A 32 -27.27 -5.12 23.82
CA ALA A 32 -28.40 -4.84 22.96
C ALA A 32 -29.41 -6.00 22.82
N LEU A 33 -28.95 -7.23 23.07
CA LEU A 33 -29.75 -8.46 22.99
C LEU A 33 -30.30 -8.90 24.36
N SER A 34 -29.80 -8.33 25.47
CA SER A 34 -30.17 -8.71 26.84
C SER A 34 -31.66 -8.57 27.16
N ASN A 35 -32.36 -7.67 26.46
CA ASN A 35 -33.78 -7.41 26.67
C ASN A 35 -34.70 -8.46 26.02
N TRP A 36 -34.16 -9.45 25.31
CA TRP A 36 -34.95 -10.47 24.62
C TRP A 36 -34.95 -11.81 25.38
N ALA A 37 -36.14 -12.32 25.70
CA ALA A 37 -36.30 -13.67 26.21
C ALA A 37 -36.12 -14.70 25.08
N TYR A 38 -35.01 -15.42 25.10
CA TYR A 38 -34.64 -16.42 24.07
C TYR A 38 -35.59 -17.62 24.01
N ILE A 39 -36.21 -17.98 25.14
CA ILE A 39 -37.14 -19.11 25.25
C ILE A 39 -38.46 -18.80 24.54
N ASP A 40 -38.92 -17.55 24.64
CA ASP A 40 -40.21 -17.14 24.11
C ASP A 40 -40.17 -16.84 22.60
N ASN A 41 -38.97 -16.67 22.02
CA ASN A 41 -38.77 -16.28 20.63
C ASN A 41 -37.66 -17.12 19.96
N PRO A 42 -37.94 -18.37 19.57
CA PRO A 42 -36.92 -19.28 19.01
C PRO A 42 -36.28 -18.75 17.73
N SER A 43 -37.02 -17.98 16.91
CA SER A 43 -36.49 -17.39 15.67
C SER A 43 -35.36 -16.39 15.92
N ILE A 44 -35.44 -15.59 17.00
CA ILE A 44 -34.38 -14.64 17.36
C ILE A 44 -33.14 -15.39 17.83
N ALA A 45 -33.31 -16.44 18.65
CA ALA A 45 -32.21 -17.27 19.09
C ALA A 45 -31.47 -17.91 17.90
N ILE A 46 -32.20 -18.46 16.92
CA ILE A 46 -31.61 -19.03 15.70
C ILE A 46 -30.85 -17.97 14.90
N LEU A 47 -31.41 -16.77 14.73
CA LEU A 47 -30.76 -15.67 14.01
C LEU A 47 -29.45 -15.23 14.68
N ILE A 48 -29.43 -15.13 16.01
CA ILE A 48 -28.24 -14.75 16.79
C ILE A 48 -27.14 -15.81 16.62
N VAL A 49 -27.49 -17.10 16.71
CA VAL A 49 -26.52 -18.19 16.52
C VAL A 49 -25.94 -18.18 15.11
N LEU A 50 -26.78 -18.06 14.09
CA LEU A 50 -26.35 -18.00 12.69
C LEU A 50 -25.47 -16.78 12.42
N PHE A 51 -25.87 -15.60 12.90
CA PHE A 51 -25.10 -14.37 12.75
C PHE A 51 -23.73 -14.47 13.44
N SER A 52 -23.70 -15.00 14.67
CA SER A 52 -22.44 -15.20 15.42
C SER A 52 -21.50 -16.13 14.67
N LEU A 53 -22.02 -17.23 14.13
CA LEU A 53 -21.25 -18.18 13.34
C LEU A 53 -20.67 -17.53 12.08
N LEU A 54 -21.47 -16.73 11.37
CA LEU A 54 -21.02 -16.00 10.19
C LEU A 54 -19.91 -15.00 10.53
N VAL A 55 -20.08 -14.19 11.57
CA VAL A 55 -19.07 -13.21 11.97
C VAL A 55 -17.76 -13.88 12.39
N VAL A 56 -17.83 -14.85 13.30
CA VAL A 56 -16.65 -15.49 13.88
C VAL A 56 -15.92 -16.37 12.85
N ILE A 57 -16.64 -17.19 12.09
CA ILE A 57 -16.02 -18.15 11.17
C ILE A 57 -15.67 -17.51 9.84
N TYR A 58 -16.53 -16.66 9.29
CA TYR A 58 -16.34 -16.12 7.95
C TYR A 58 -15.69 -14.74 7.98
N LEU A 59 -16.33 -13.76 8.62
CA LEU A 59 -15.98 -12.36 8.45
C LEU A 59 -14.64 -12.02 9.13
N MET A 60 -14.41 -12.47 10.36
CA MET A 60 -13.16 -12.22 11.08
C MET A 60 -11.98 -12.95 10.45
N ASN A 61 -12.15 -14.21 10.05
CA ASN A 61 -11.09 -14.99 9.40
C ASN A 61 -10.74 -14.44 8.01
N LEU A 62 -11.75 -14.02 7.23
CA LEU A 62 -11.54 -13.36 5.95
C LEU A 62 -10.80 -12.03 6.14
N LEU A 63 -11.22 -11.21 7.10
CA LEU A 63 -10.59 -9.92 7.37
C LEU A 63 -9.13 -10.09 7.80
N ILE A 64 -8.84 -11.01 8.71
CA ILE A 64 -7.47 -11.33 9.13
C ILE A 64 -6.64 -11.83 7.94
N GLY A 65 -7.21 -12.70 7.09
CA GLY A 65 -6.52 -13.21 5.91
C GLY A 65 -6.17 -12.11 4.89
N LEU A 66 -7.11 -11.22 4.60
CA LEU A 66 -6.89 -10.07 3.72
C LEU A 66 -5.86 -9.10 4.30
N LEU A 67 -5.97 -8.75 5.59
CA LEU A 67 -5.01 -7.89 6.26
C LEU A 67 -3.61 -8.49 6.26
N ASN A 68 -3.48 -9.80 6.50
CA ASN A 68 -2.19 -10.47 6.50
C ASN A 68 -1.54 -10.49 5.12
N MET A 69 -2.34 -10.58 4.05
CA MET A 69 -1.86 -10.49 2.67
C MET A 69 -1.29 -9.10 2.38
N GLU A 70 -2.03 -8.05 2.70
CA GLU A 70 -1.61 -6.66 2.46
C GLU A 70 -0.36 -6.28 3.30
N ILE A 71 -0.36 -6.65 4.60
CA ILE A 71 0.79 -6.39 5.48
C ILE A 71 2.05 -7.12 4.98
N GLY A 72 1.90 -8.31 4.41
CA GLY A 72 3.01 -9.07 3.84
C GLY A 72 3.65 -8.38 2.63
N GLU A 73 2.86 -7.69 1.82
CA GLU A 73 3.31 -6.97 0.63
C GLU A 73 3.98 -5.62 0.99
N ASP A 74 3.44 -4.92 2.00
CA ASP A 74 3.87 -3.58 2.39
C ASP A 74 4.93 -3.49 3.51
N ASN A 75 5.37 -4.62 4.09
CA ASN A 75 6.48 -4.64 5.06
C ASN A 75 7.85 -4.44 4.39
N ASN A 76 8.00 -3.34 3.67
CA ASN A 76 9.20 -2.98 2.96
C ASN A 76 9.96 -1.88 3.73
N ARG A 77 11.13 -2.26 4.28
CA ARG A 77 12.05 -1.32 4.93
C ARG A 77 12.42 -0.14 4.03
N VAL A 78 12.44 -0.34 2.71
CA VAL A 78 12.73 0.72 1.74
C VAL A 78 11.60 1.76 1.73
N SER A 79 10.33 1.33 1.64
CA SER A 79 9.17 2.23 1.69
C SER A 79 9.14 3.04 2.99
N TYR A 80 9.46 2.41 4.13
CA TYR A 80 9.59 3.11 5.41
C TYR A 80 10.65 4.22 5.38
N LEU A 81 11.82 3.94 4.81
CA LEU A 81 12.91 4.93 4.72
C LEU A 81 12.54 6.08 3.78
N ILE A 82 11.86 5.79 2.67
CA ILE A 82 11.36 6.80 1.72
C ILE A 82 10.36 7.72 2.42
N GLN A 83 9.33 7.16 3.06
CA GLN A 83 8.32 7.95 3.78
C GLN A 83 8.96 8.79 4.90
N LYS A 84 9.93 8.23 5.61
CA LYS A 84 10.67 8.97 6.64
C LYS A 84 11.44 10.15 6.05
N ALA A 85 12.08 9.97 4.89
CA ALA A 85 12.81 11.04 4.21
C ALA A 85 11.86 12.13 3.68
N GLU A 86 10.70 11.75 3.16
CA GLU A 86 9.66 12.67 2.68
C GLU A 86 9.12 13.54 3.84
N ILE A 87 8.78 12.93 4.98
CA ILE A 87 8.34 13.65 6.17
C ILE A 87 9.44 14.61 6.68
N LEU A 88 10.70 14.17 6.68
CA LEU A 88 11.81 15.04 7.07
C LEU A 88 11.96 16.24 6.13
N ALA A 89 11.87 16.02 4.82
CA ALA A 89 11.92 17.10 3.83
C ALA A 89 10.75 18.09 4.00
N GLU A 90 9.55 17.59 4.30
CA GLU A 90 8.37 18.43 4.58
C GLU A 90 8.57 19.29 5.83
N ILE A 91 9.09 18.68 6.92
CA ILE A 91 9.42 19.40 8.16
C ILE A 91 10.48 20.48 7.87
N GLU A 92 11.54 20.13 7.13
CA GLU A 92 12.60 21.07 6.78
C GLU A 92 12.09 22.24 5.93
N LEU A 93 11.18 21.99 4.99
CA LEU A 93 10.70 23.01 4.07
C LEU A 93 9.66 23.94 4.71
N PHE A 94 8.72 23.40 5.50
CA PHE A 94 7.57 24.14 5.98
C PHE A 94 7.62 24.56 7.45
N TYR A 95 8.38 23.85 8.29
CA TYR A 95 8.31 24.03 9.74
C TYR A 95 9.60 24.60 10.36
N LEU A 96 10.72 24.65 9.61
CA LEU A 96 12.00 25.15 10.11
C LEU A 96 12.33 26.56 9.59
N LEU A 97 12.81 27.42 10.49
CA LEU A 97 13.32 28.75 10.13
C LEU A 97 14.66 28.64 9.38
N PRO A 98 15.01 29.62 8.52
CA PRO A 98 16.24 29.60 7.74
C PRO A 98 17.52 29.41 8.57
N HIS A 99 17.55 29.89 9.82
CA HIS A 99 18.71 29.71 10.69
C HIS A 99 18.80 28.29 11.29
N GLN A 100 17.68 27.61 11.52
CA GLN A 100 17.65 26.24 12.06
C GLN A 100 18.14 25.24 11.01
N ARG A 101 17.80 25.46 9.73
CA ARG A 101 18.29 24.64 8.61
C ARG A 101 19.80 24.73 8.39
N ARG A 102 20.44 25.80 8.89
CA ARG A 102 21.90 26.01 8.79
C ARG A 102 22.67 25.49 10.01
N TRP A 103 22.00 24.84 10.95
CA TRP A 103 22.68 24.20 12.08
C TRP A 103 23.30 22.88 11.66
N HIS A 104 24.62 22.91 11.42
CA HIS A 104 25.42 21.75 11.04
C HIS A 104 25.30 20.56 12.00
N THR A 105 24.99 20.80 13.27
CA THR A 105 24.76 19.74 14.28
C THR A 105 23.49 18.94 14.02
N TRP A 106 22.47 19.55 13.41
CA TRP A 106 21.18 18.91 13.11
C TRP A 106 21.08 18.50 11.63
N PHE A 107 21.67 19.29 10.74
CA PHE A 107 21.71 19.07 9.30
C PHE A 107 23.17 19.11 8.82
N PRO A 108 23.89 17.97 8.84
CA PRO A 108 25.24 17.91 8.32
C PRO A 108 25.23 18.17 6.82
N GLU A 109 26.26 18.85 6.32
CA GLU A 109 26.40 19.14 4.89
C GLU A 109 26.62 17.86 4.05
N VAL A 110 27.17 16.81 4.67
CA VAL A 110 27.43 15.52 4.04
C VAL A 110 26.95 14.39 4.95
N MET A 111 26.15 13.46 4.41
CA MET A 111 25.76 12.22 5.10
C MET A 111 26.60 11.06 4.60
N TYR A 112 27.35 10.42 5.50
CA TYR A 112 28.09 9.20 5.20
C TYR A 112 27.17 7.99 5.33
N TYR A 113 26.97 7.26 4.24
CA TYR A 113 26.26 5.99 4.26
C TYR A 113 27.22 4.84 3.91
N TYR A 114 27.12 3.75 4.67
CA TYR A 114 27.87 2.54 4.37
C TYR A 114 27.03 1.64 3.46
N ALA A 115 27.52 1.44 2.24
CA ALA A 115 26.95 0.50 1.29
C ALA A 115 27.94 -0.64 1.03
N ASP A 116 27.43 -1.85 0.97
CA ASP A 116 28.19 -3.05 0.61
C ASP A 116 28.47 -3.03 -0.90
N VAL A 117 29.76 -3.01 -1.26
CA VAL A 117 30.22 -2.85 -2.65
C VAL A 117 29.65 -3.93 -3.57
N ASP A 118 29.60 -5.18 -3.12
CA ASP A 118 29.14 -6.30 -3.93
C ASP A 118 27.63 -6.25 -4.13
N LYS A 119 26.87 -5.97 -3.06
CA LYS A 119 25.41 -5.82 -3.15
C LYS A 119 25.02 -4.65 -4.04
N THR A 120 25.69 -3.51 -3.88
CA THR A 120 25.44 -2.32 -4.71
C THR A 120 25.75 -2.61 -6.18
N ARG A 121 26.84 -3.32 -6.46
CA ARG A 121 27.20 -3.70 -7.83
C ARG A 121 26.15 -4.60 -8.48
N ILE A 122 25.61 -5.58 -7.75
CA ILE A 122 24.55 -6.47 -8.23
C ILE A 122 23.29 -5.67 -8.54
N GLU A 123 22.86 -4.81 -7.61
CA GLU A 123 21.62 -4.06 -7.76
C GLU A 123 21.67 -3.05 -8.91
N ILE A 124 22.80 -2.35 -9.09
CA ILE A 124 22.95 -1.41 -10.21
C ILE A 124 22.91 -2.14 -11.56
N LYS A 125 23.51 -3.34 -11.67
CA LYS A 125 23.39 -4.15 -12.89
C LYS A 125 21.93 -4.54 -13.15
N ARG A 126 21.21 -4.98 -12.12
CA ARG A 126 19.77 -5.29 -12.22
C ARG A 126 18.97 -4.08 -12.73
N LEU A 127 19.18 -2.90 -12.14
CA LEU A 127 18.49 -1.67 -12.54
C LEU A 127 18.78 -1.28 -14.00
N ILE A 128 20.02 -1.47 -14.46
CA ILE A 128 20.41 -1.24 -15.85
C ILE A 128 19.70 -2.22 -16.79
N GLU A 129 19.64 -3.50 -16.44
CA GLU A 129 18.99 -4.54 -17.24
C GLU A 129 17.47 -4.36 -17.34
N VAL A 130 16.82 -3.95 -16.24
CA VAL A 130 15.38 -3.68 -16.19
C VAL A 130 15.03 -2.32 -16.83
N GLY A 131 16.02 -1.44 -17.02
CA GLY A 131 15.83 -0.10 -17.58
C GLY A 131 15.35 0.95 -16.56
N GLU A 132 15.34 0.61 -15.27
CA GLU A 132 14.96 1.50 -14.15
C GLU A 132 16.11 2.43 -13.72
N TRP A 133 17.28 2.30 -14.33
CA TRP A 133 18.44 3.17 -14.06
C TRP A 133 18.25 4.57 -14.69
N ASP A 134 17.44 5.43 -14.06
CA ASP A 134 17.11 6.78 -14.55
C ASP A 134 18.37 7.60 -14.82
N THR A 135 18.68 7.95 -16.08
CA THR A 135 19.90 8.67 -16.51
C THR A 135 19.84 10.19 -16.39
N LYS A 136 18.71 10.78 -15.95
CA LYS A 136 18.46 12.23 -16.08
C LYS A 136 19.13 13.11 -15.02
N GLU A 137 19.19 12.64 -13.77
CA GLU A 137 19.74 13.41 -12.65
C GLU A 137 21.08 12.87 -12.13
N PHE A 138 21.88 13.76 -11.53
CA PHE A 138 23.17 13.46 -10.87
C PHE A 138 24.18 12.69 -11.74
N THR A 139 24.28 13.04 -13.03
CA THR A 139 25.12 12.35 -14.03
C THR A 139 26.57 12.17 -13.58
N GLU A 140 27.20 13.22 -13.06
CA GLU A 140 28.61 13.19 -12.63
C GLU A 140 28.84 12.22 -11.45
N MET A 141 27.97 12.29 -10.43
CA MET A 141 28.08 11.41 -9.26
C MET A 141 27.90 9.94 -9.65
N ARG A 142 27.05 9.66 -10.63
CA ARG A 142 26.81 8.29 -11.11
C ARG A 142 27.92 7.74 -11.96
N GLU A 143 28.52 8.55 -12.83
CA GLU A 143 29.73 8.12 -13.53
C GLU A 143 30.84 7.78 -12.55
N ASN A 144 31.00 8.59 -11.49
CA ASN A 144 31.96 8.31 -10.43
C ASN A 144 31.62 7.03 -9.67
N LEU A 145 30.35 6.76 -9.39
CA LEU A 145 29.90 5.53 -8.77
C LEU A 145 30.17 4.30 -9.66
N LEU A 146 29.85 4.37 -10.96
CA LEU A 146 30.09 3.28 -11.91
C LEU A 146 31.59 2.99 -12.06
N LYS A 147 32.43 4.04 -12.09
CA LYS A 147 33.89 3.91 -12.08
C LYS A 147 34.37 3.23 -10.80
N LEU A 148 33.89 3.66 -9.64
CA LEU A 148 34.27 3.10 -8.34
C LEU A 148 33.84 1.63 -8.17
N LEU A 149 32.69 1.26 -8.74
CA LEU A 149 32.18 -0.12 -8.75
C LEU A 149 32.71 -0.95 -9.91
N GLU A 150 33.55 -0.39 -10.77
CA GLU A 150 34.12 -1.03 -11.97
C GLU A 150 33.06 -1.59 -12.94
N ILE A 151 31.89 -0.94 -13.00
CA ILE A 151 30.81 -1.32 -13.91
C ILE A 151 31.03 -0.60 -15.23
N LYS A 152 31.31 -1.36 -16.30
CA LYS A 152 31.30 -0.84 -17.66
C LYS A 152 29.85 -0.68 -18.12
N HIS A 153 29.31 0.54 -18.00
CA HIS A 153 28.01 0.88 -18.52
C HIS A 153 28.13 2.05 -19.50
N ASN A 154 27.69 1.84 -20.73
CA ASN A 154 27.65 2.87 -21.76
C ASN A 154 26.21 3.37 -21.88
N PRO A 155 25.86 4.56 -21.36
CA PRO A 155 24.49 5.07 -21.38
C PRO A 155 23.95 5.26 -22.81
N ILE A 156 24.85 5.42 -23.79
CA ILE A 156 24.52 5.57 -25.21
C ILE A 156 23.86 4.30 -25.76
N ASP A 157 24.25 3.11 -25.29
CA ASP A 157 23.67 1.86 -25.79
C ASP A 157 22.21 1.70 -25.37
N ASN A 158 21.86 2.09 -24.14
CA ASN A 158 20.48 1.99 -23.65
C ASN A 158 19.55 2.95 -24.39
N GLU A 159 19.97 4.19 -24.68
CA GLU A 159 19.15 5.14 -25.44
C GLU A 159 18.94 4.68 -26.89
N VAL A 160 19.97 4.06 -27.50
CA VAL A 160 19.87 3.47 -28.85
C VAL A 160 18.98 2.22 -28.85
N ILE A 161 19.04 1.40 -27.80
CA ILE A 161 18.16 0.23 -27.63
C ILE A 161 16.71 0.67 -27.43
N LEU A 162 16.45 1.68 -26.59
CA LEU A 162 15.09 2.20 -26.35
C LEU A 162 14.46 2.72 -27.64
N LYS A 163 15.19 3.55 -28.40
CA LYS A 163 14.73 4.05 -29.71
C LYS A 163 14.47 2.94 -30.72
N LYS A 164 15.25 1.84 -30.68
CA LYS A 164 15.00 0.66 -31.52
C LYS A 164 13.76 -0.13 -31.07
N LEU A 165 13.50 -0.22 -29.77
CA LEU A 165 12.33 -0.90 -29.21
C LEU A 165 11.03 -0.14 -29.53
N GLU A 166 11.00 1.19 -29.33
CA GLU A 166 9.85 2.03 -29.71
C GLU A 166 9.50 1.84 -31.19
N LYS A 167 10.53 1.87 -32.05
CA LYS A 167 10.34 1.66 -33.49
C LYS A 167 9.83 0.26 -33.84
N LEU A 168 10.22 -0.77 -33.09
CA LEU A 168 9.74 -2.14 -33.27
C LEU A 168 8.27 -2.28 -32.84
N GLU A 169 7.88 -1.59 -31.78
CA GLU A 169 6.52 -1.59 -31.24
C GLU A 169 5.53 -0.87 -32.18
N GLU A 170 5.96 0.25 -32.78
CA GLU A 170 5.24 0.92 -33.87
C GLU A 170 5.04 -0.02 -35.08
N GLN A 171 6.08 -0.74 -35.49
CA GLN A 171 5.98 -1.70 -36.60
C GLN A 171 5.03 -2.86 -36.28
N ASN A 172 5.06 -3.38 -35.05
CA ASN A 172 4.15 -4.46 -34.65
C ASN A 172 2.69 -4.01 -34.62
N THR A 173 2.40 -2.80 -34.12
CA THR A 173 1.04 -2.26 -34.11
C THR A 173 0.50 -1.98 -35.52
N GLU A 174 1.36 -1.56 -36.45
CA GLU A 174 0.99 -1.43 -37.87
C GLU A 174 0.71 -2.80 -38.52
N PHE A 175 1.52 -3.82 -38.21
CA PHE A 175 1.32 -5.19 -38.67
C PHE A 175 0.01 -5.79 -38.17
N GLU A 176 -0.35 -5.57 -36.90
CA GLU A 176 -1.64 -6.01 -36.35
C GLU A 176 -2.85 -5.37 -37.04
N LYS A 177 -2.76 -4.09 -37.40
CA LYS A 177 -3.83 -3.40 -38.15
C LYS A 177 -4.02 -4.03 -39.53
N LEU A 178 -2.92 -4.28 -40.26
CA LEU A 178 -2.95 -4.96 -41.56
C LEU A 178 -3.56 -6.37 -41.47
N LEU A 179 -3.22 -7.14 -40.43
CA LEU A 179 -3.80 -8.48 -40.22
C LEU A 179 -5.31 -8.43 -39.97
N LYS A 180 -5.81 -7.41 -39.24
CA LYS A 180 -7.25 -7.21 -39.03
C LYS A 180 -7.97 -6.87 -40.33
N GLU A 181 -7.38 -6.03 -41.18
CA GLU A 181 -7.96 -5.67 -42.49
C GLU A 181 -8.02 -6.86 -43.45
N ILE A 182 -6.99 -7.72 -43.47
CA ILE A 182 -7.00 -8.95 -44.27
C ILE A 182 -8.06 -9.93 -43.79
N ARG A 183 -8.23 -10.08 -42.47
CA ARG A 183 -9.20 -11.02 -41.88
C ARG A 183 -10.66 -10.56 -42.02
N ALA A 184 -10.89 -9.27 -42.30
CA ALA A 184 -12.22 -8.70 -42.52
C ALA A 184 -12.68 -8.75 -43.99
N LYS A 185 -11.83 -9.22 -44.90
CA LYS A 185 -12.09 -9.41 -46.34
C LYS A 185 -12.40 -10.87 -46.66
#